data_AF-A0A6L7JR54-F1
#
_entry.id   AF-A0A6L7JR54-F1
#
_cell.length_a   1.000
_cell.length_b   1.000
_cell.length_c   1.000
_cell.angle_alpha   90.00
_cell.angle_beta   90.00
_cell.angle_gamma   90.00
#
_symmetry.space_group_name_H-M   'P 1'
#
loop_
_entity.id
_entity.type
_entity.pdbx_description
1 polymer ?
#
loop_
_entity_poly.entity_id
_entity_poly.type
_entity_poly.pdbx_seq_one_letter_code
_entity_poly.pdbx_strand_id
1 'polypeptide(L)'
;AQQGEGNLTVSNINIPMELVSMAVVEKHFGFKAKQVLTGKSAERFGAVIGGQLDVLMEQPGDVSKYVEAGQLKPVLALWPTRFDNFPDVKALGADYGLDWDPLLRFRGMFVKQGTPPEIVEYLAEVFAEAYKSEEHQDFVKRKSLDIVDSFRSRADTTKIIEDSVDVYINEFRALGLPIREGL
;
A
#
# COMPACT_ATOMS: atom_id res chain seq x y z
N ALA A 1 -13.50 15.49 8.91
CA ALA A 1 -13.01 14.90 10.17
C ALA A 1 -13.05 15.90 11.33
N GLN A 2 -12.18 16.91 11.38
CA GLN A 2 -12.13 17.90 12.48
C GLN A 2 -13.40 18.74 12.62
N GLN A 3 -14.00 19.16 11.51
CA GLN A 3 -15.25 19.93 11.50
C GLN A 3 -16.51 19.06 11.69
N GLY A 4 -16.39 17.74 11.55
CA GLY A 4 -17.50 16.78 11.64
C GLY A 4 -17.61 16.12 13.02
N GLU A 5 -17.14 16.79 14.07
CA GLU A 5 -17.17 16.30 15.47
C GLU A 5 -16.50 14.94 15.70
N GLY A 6 -15.56 14.54 14.85
CA GLY A 6 -14.88 13.24 14.98
C GLY A 6 -15.70 12.03 14.51
N ASN A 7 -16.81 12.25 13.80
CA ASN A 7 -17.69 11.17 13.31
C ASN A 7 -17.28 10.57 11.95
N LEU A 8 -16.06 10.84 11.46
CA LEU A 8 -15.62 10.27 10.18
C LEU A 8 -15.58 8.74 10.27
N THR A 9 -16.32 8.07 9.40
CA THR A 9 -16.33 6.61 9.30
C THR A 9 -15.49 6.14 8.12
N VAL A 10 -14.63 5.16 8.36
CA VAL A 10 -13.71 4.63 7.35
C VAL A 10 -13.92 3.13 7.19
N SER A 11 -14.21 2.72 5.97
CA SER A 11 -14.17 1.34 5.54
C SER A 11 -12.71 0.93 5.30
N ASN A 12 -12.20 -0.04 6.05
CA ASN A 12 -10.80 -0.48 5.94
C ASN A 12 -10.70 -2.01 6.05
N ILE A 13 -9.56 -2.56 5.65
CA ILE A 13 -9.23 -3.99 5.78
C ILE A 13 -8.44 -4.23 7.09
N ASN A 14 -8.69 -5.35 7.77
CA ASN A 14 -8.03 -5.69 9.02
C ASN A 14 -6.63 -6.28 8.80
N ILE A 15 -5.70 -5.50 8.26
CA ILE A 15 -4.29 -5.88 8.12
C ILE A 15 -3.35 -4.82 8.70
N PRO A 16 -2.22 -5.22 9.33
CA PRO A 16 -1.36 -4.29 10.05
C PRO A 16 -0.91 -3.07 9.23
N MET A 17 -0.54 -3.30 7.96
CA MET A 17 -0.11 -2.23 7.04
C MET A 17 -1.14 -1.10 6.92
N GLU A 18 -2.41 -1.43 6.64
CA GLU A 18 -3.44 -0.42 6.40
C GLU A 18 -3.88 0.27 7.71
N LEU A 19 -3.81 -0.45 8.83
CA LEU A 19 -4.04 0.11 10.16
C LEU A 19 -2.95 1.13 10.53
N VAL A 20 -1.67 0.80 10.27
CA VAL A 20 -0.53 1.71 10.47
C VAL A 20 -0.69 2.95 9.59
N SER A 21 -0.94 2.77 8.30
CA SER A 21 -1.15 3.86 7.35
C SER A 21 -2.29 4.81 7.77
N MET A 22 -3.42 4.27 8.24
CA MET A 22 -4.51 5.11 8.78
C MET A 22 -4.08 5.85 10.06
N ALA A 23 -3.35 5.20 10.96
CA ALA A 23 -2.85 5.83 12.18
C ALA A 23 -1.87 6.99 11.88
N VAL A 24 -1.02 6.84 10.86
CA VAL A 24 -0.12 7.90 10.38
C VAL A 24 -0.93 9.09 9.86
N VAL A 25 -1.95 8.85 9.03
CA VAL A 25 -2.84 9.90 8.50
C VAL A 25 -3.58 10.63 9.63
N GLU A 26 -4.17 9.88 10.56
CA GLU A 26 -4.85 10.42 11.74
C GLU A 26 -3.94 11.31 12.58
N LYS A 27 -2.70 10.86 12.83
CA LYS A 27 -1.70 11.59 13.61
C LYS A 27 -1.26 12.86 12.89
N HIS A 28 -0.96 12.77 11.60
CA HIS A 28 -0.47 13.90 10.81
C HIS A 28 -1.51 15.02 10.72
N PHE A 29 -2.78 14.68 10.49
CA PHE A 29 -3.86 15.67 10.38
C PHE A 29 -4.59 15.95 11.70
N GLY A 30 -4.22 15.31 12.81
CA GLY A 30 -4.83 15.53 14.12
C GLY A 30 -6.33 15.23 14.14
N PHE A 31 -6.74 14.04 13.70
CA PHE A 31 -8.11 13.55 13.83
C PHE A 31 -8.16 12.08 14.24
N LYS A 32 -9.37 11.60 14.57
CA LYS A 32 -9.66 10.18 14.74
C LYS A 32 -10.85 9.78 13.88
N ALA A 33 -10.73 8.62 13.24
CA ALA A 33 -11.80 8.00 12.47
C ALA A 33 -12.31 6.74 13.16
N LYS A 34 -13.60 6.47 12.97
CA LYS A 34 -14.19 5.19 13.32
C LYS A 34 -14.00 4.21 12.17
N GLN A 35 -13.07 3.28 12.33
CA GLN A 35 -12.81 2.26 11.32
C GLN A 35 -13.80 1.09 11.44
N VAL A 36 -14.38 0.68 10.33
CA VAL A 36 -15.16 -0.56 10.19
C VAL A 36 -14.32 -1.53 9.36
N LEU A 37 -13.93 -2.64 9.98
CA LEU A 37 -12.96 -3.58 9.42
C LEU A 37 -13.65 -4.81 8.82
N THR A 38 -13.47 -5.06 7.52
CA THR A 38 -13.89 -6.32 6.90
C THR A 38 -12.91 -6.79 5.82
N GLY A 39 -12.62 -8.08 5.80
CA GLY A 39 -11.74 -8.70 4.80
C GLY A 39 -12.39 -8.85 3.42
N LYS A 40 -13.71 -8.69 3.31
CA LYS A 40 -14.45 -8.89 2.06
C LYS A 40 -14.54 -7.58 1.28
N SER A 41 -13.90 -7.53 0.12
CA SER A 41 -13.85 -6.32 -0.72
C SER A 41 -15.25 -5.81 -1.13
N ALA A 42 -16.18 -6.72 -1.45
CA ALA A 42 -17.54 -6.32 -1.83
C ALA A 42 -18.29 -5.57 -0.70
N GLU A 43 -18.12 -6.01 0.56
CA GLU A 43 -18.69 -5.32 1.73
C GLU A 43 -17.99 -3.98 1.95
N ARG A 44 -16.64 -3.94 1.89
CA ARG A 44 -15.89 -2.69 2.06
C ARG A 44 -16.29 -1.61 1.07
N PHE A 45 -16.36 -1.97 -0.21
CA PHE A 45 -16.62 -1.02 -1.29
C PHE A 45 -18.09 -0.62 -1.30
N GLY A 46 -18.98 -1.59 -1.16
CA GLY A 46 -20.43 -1.37 -1.14
C GLY A 46 -20.87 -0.45 0.00
N ALA A 47 -20.24 -0.54 1.17
CA ALA A 47 -20.58 0.32 2.31
C ALA A 47 -20.35 1.82 2.00
N VAL A 48 -19.29 2.16 1.27
CA VAL A 48 -18.99 3.55 0.90
C VAL A 48 -19.80 4.00 -0.31
N ILE A 49 -19.90 3.15 -1.34
CA ILE A 49 -20.72 3.43 -2.53
C ILE A 49 -22.21 3.61 -2.17
N GLY A 50 -22.71 2.85 -1.19
CA GLY A 50 -24.07 2.95 -0.67
C GLY A 50 -24.28 4.05 0.36
N GLY A 51 -23.25 4.83 0.70
CA GLY A 51 -23.33 5.95 1.65
C GLY A 51 -23.48 5.56 3.12
N GLN A 52 -23.17 4.31 3.49
CA GLN A 52 -23.20 3.84 4.87
C GLN A 52 -21.93 4.23 5.65
N LEU A 53 -20.81 4.36 4.94
CA LEU A 53 -19.52 4.82 5.46
C LEU A 53 -18.97 5.94 4.56
N ASP A 54 -18.19 6.86 5.13
CA ASP A 54 -17.78 8.08 4.44
C ASP A 54 -16.60 7.87 3.48
N VAL A 55 -15.60 7.09 3.90
CA VAL A 55 -14.33 6.95 3.19
C VAL A 55 -13.93 5.48 3.08
N LEU A 56 -13.36 5.12 1.93
CA LEU A 56 -12.71 3.84 1.71
C LEU A 56 -11.19 4.03 1.72
N MET A 57 -10.49 3.23 2.52
CA MET A 57 -9.04 3.06 2.40
C MET A 57 -8.76 1.80 1.58
N GLU A 58 -8.15 1.95 0.40
CA GLU A 58 -7.88 0.82 -0.48
C GLU A 58 -6.78 1.13 -1.52
N GLN A 59 -6.23 0.07 -2.13
CA GLN A 59 -5.29 0.20 -3.25
C GLN A 59 -5.98 0.73 -4.52
N PRO A 60 -5.36 1.66 -5.27
CA PRO A 60 -6.01 2.28 -6.43
C PRO A 60 -6.43 1.27 -7.51
N GLY A 61 -5.65 0.20 -7.72
CA GLY A 61 -5.96 -0.83 -8.71
C GLY A 61 -7.21 -1.66 -8.40
N ASP A 62 -7.56 -1.83 -7.13
CA ASP A 62 -8.75 -2.59 -6.72
C ASP A 62 -10.05 -1.79 -6.92
N VAL A 63 -9.94 -0.46 -6.91
CA VAL A 63 -11.09 0.46 -6.98
C VAL A 63 -11.20 1.24 -8.28
N SER A 64 -10.23 1.09 -9.20
CA SER A 64 -10.13 1.85 -10.46
C SER A 64 -11.45 1.89 -11.24
N LYS A 65 -12.08 0.74 -11.48
CA LYS A 65 -13.37 0.64 -12.17
C LYS A 65 -14.50 1.43 -11.51
N TYR A 66 -14.51 1.55 -10.18
CA TYR A 66 -15.53 2.31 -9.45
C TYR A 66 -15.25 3.80 -9.50
N VAL A 67 -13.97 4.18 -9.56
CA VAL A 67 -13.54 5.57 -9.79
C VAL A 67 -13.90 6.01 -11.22
N GLU A 68 -13.59 5.18 -12.22
CA GLU A 68 -13.95 5.41 -13.62
C GLU A 68 -15.47 5.52 -13.82
N ALA A 69 -16.24 4.70 -13.10
CA ALA A 69 -17.71 4.76 -13.09
C ALA A 69 -18.28 5.96 -12.30
N GLY A 70 -17.44 6.80 -11.67
CA GLY A 70 -17.86 7.94 -10.86
C GLY A 70 -18.54 7.57 -9.54
N GLN A 71 -18.48 6.30 -9.13
CA GLN A 71 -19.09 5.81 -7.89
C GLN A 71 -18.19 6.05 -6.66
N LEU A 72 -16.87 6.12 -6.89
CA LEU A 72 -15.89 6.52 -5.90
C LEU A 72 -15.08 7.70 -6.44
N LYS A 73 -14.57 8.54 -5.53
CA LYS A 73 -13.69 9.65 -5.88
C LYS A 73 -12.43 9.55 -5.02
N PRO A 74 -11.22 9.49 -5.61
CA PRO A 74 -10.00 9.54 -4.83
C PRO A 74 -9.85 10.93 -4.21
N VAL A 75 -9.47 10.98 -2.92
CA VAL A 75 -9.41 12.23 -2.14
C VAL A 75 -8.03 12.52 -1.55
N LEU A 76 -7.19 11.50 -1.39
CA LEU A 76 -5.86 11.60 -0.82
C LEU A 76 -5.02 10.42 -1.32
N ALA A 77 -3.83 10.71 -1.84
CA ALA A 77 -2.81 9.71 -2.11
C ALA A 77 -1.93 9.55 -0.86
N LEU A 78 -1.95 8.35 -0.27
CA LEU A 78 -1.02 7.98 0.80
C LEU A 78 0.34 7.63 0.18
N TRP A 79 0.99 8.64 -0.40
CA TRP A 79 2.20 8.50 -1.20
C TRP A 79 3.10 9.75 -1.08
N PRO A 80 4.41 9.66 -1.34
CA PRO A 80 5.29 10.83 -1.33
C PRO A 80 4.95 11.84 -2.43
N THR A 81 4.47 11.37 -3.59
CA THR A 81 4.11 12.20 -4.74
C THR A 81 2.67 11.94 -5.18
N ARG A 82 2.11 12.82 -6.01
CA ARG A 82 0.82 12.54 -6.66
C ARG A 82 0.99 11.38 -7.64
N PHE A 83 -0.07 10.58 -7.82
CA PHE A 83 -0.07 9.53 -8.83
C PHE A 83 -0.40 10.13 -10.21
N ASP A 84 0.30 9.67 -11.26
CA ASP A 84 0.14 10.21 -12.61
C ASP A 84 -1.28 10.01 -13.18
N ASN A 85 -1.94 8.92 -12.78
CA ASN A 85 -3.33 8.63 -13.17
C ASN A 85 -4.37 9.47 -12.39
N PHE A 86 -3.96 10.15 -11.32
CA PHE A 86 -4.82 11.00 -10.50
C PHE A 86 -4.10 12.31 -10.13
N PRO A 87 -3.71 13.15 -11.11
CA PRO A 87 -2.81 14.29 -10.87
C PRO A 87 -3.43 15.41 -10.02
N ASP A 88 -4.76 15.47 -9.94
CA ASP A 88 -5.50 16.43 -9.11
C ASP A 88 -5.62 15.99 -7.64
N VAL A 89 -5.29 14.74 -7.34
CA VAL A 89 -5.41 14.17 -6.01
C VAL A 89 -4.13 14.47 -5.24
N LYS A 90 -4.28 15.21 -4.14
CA LYS A 90 -3.15 15.60 -3.29
C LYS A 90 -2.48 14.39 -2.66
N ALA A 91 -1.17 14.47 -2.49
CA ALA A 91 -0.34 13.45 -1.86
C ALA A 91 0.18 13.89 -0.49
N LEU A 92 0.34 12.94 0.43
CA LEU A 92 0.84 13.20 1.78
C LEU A 92 2.21 13.90 1.80
N GLY A 93 3.17 13.43 1.00
CA GLY A 93 4.50 14.04 0.93
C GLY A 93 4.45 15.40 0.26
N ALA A 94 4.18 15.42 -1.05
CA ALA A 94 4.30 16.61 -1.89
C ALA A 94 3.37 17.77 -1.50
N ASP A 95 2.15 17.49 -1.02
CA ASP A 95 1.15 18.54 -0.73
C ASP A 95 0.99 18.86 0.76
N TYR A 96 1.38 17.94 1.64
CA TYR A 96 1.19 18.09 3.09
C TYR A 96 2.48 17.95 3.92
N GLY A 97 3.63 17.71 3.28
CA GLY A 97 4.94 17.72 3.92
C GLY A 97 5.16 16.56 4.89
N LEU A 98 4.41 15.46 4.76
CA LEU A 98 4.65 14.27 5.56
C LEU A 98 5.84 13.50 4.98
N ASP A 99 6.95 13.51 5.71
CA ASP A 99 8.11 12.68 5.44
C ASP A 99 7.87 11.26 5.97
N TRP A 100 7.28 10.42 5.12
CA TRP A 100 6.93 9.04 5.43
C TRP A 100 6.94 8.20 4.16
N ASP A 101 7.67 7.09 4.19
CA ASP A 101 7.63 6.08 3.15
C ASP A 101 6.49 5.10 3.41
N PRO A 102 5.51 5.00 2.50
CA PRO A 102 4.39 4.10 2.67
C PRO A 102 4.84 2.64 2.71
N LEU A 103 4.24 1.88 3.63
CA LEU A 103 4.42 0.44 3.68
C LEU A 103 3.88 -0.20 2.40
N LEU A 104 4.78 -0.83 1.63
CA LEU A 104 4.43 -1.49 0.38
C LEU A 104 4.23 -3.00 0.54
N ARG A 105 3.27 -3.53 -0.22
CA ARG A 105 3.18 -4.98 -0.45
C ARG A 105 4.16 -5.34 -1.57
N PHE A 106 5.25 -6.00 -1.23
CA PHE A 106 6.17 -6.56 -2.22
C PHE A 106 5.96 -8.07 -2.36
N ARG A 107 6.41 -8.60 -3.50
CA ARG A 107 6.55 -10.04 -3.73
C ARG A 107 8.01 -10.30 -4.11
N GLY A 108 8.60 -11.32 -3.52
CA GLY A 108 9.98 -11.69 -3.77
C GLY A 108 10.16 -13.19 -3.74
N MET A 109 11.26 -13.66 -4.33
CA MET A 109 11.66 -15.05 -4.33
C MET A 109 12.85 -15.24 -3.39
N PHE A 110 12.77 -16.23 -2.51
CA PHE A 110 13.86 -16.61 -1.62
C PHE A 110 14.51 -17.88 -2.13
N VAL A 111 15.84 -17.91 -2.10
CA VAL A 111 16.64 -19.12 -2.32
C VAL A 111 17.23 -19.58 -0.99
N LYS A 112 17.62 -20.86 -0.92
CA LYS A 112 18.26 -21.40 0.27
C LYS A 112 19.62 -20.73 0.48
N GLN A 113 19.98 -20.49 1.74
CA GLN A 113 21.35 -20.08 2.06
C GLN A 113 22.36 -21.12 1.53
N GLY A 114 23.41 -20.64 0.89
CA GLY A 114 24.44 -21.49 0.27
C GLY A 114 24.11 -21.97 -1.14
N THR A 115 23.00 -21.54 -1.76
CA THR A 115 22.79 -21.74 -3.20
C THR A 115 23.98 -21.15 -3.99
N PRO A 116 24.59 -21.92 -4.91
CA PRO A 116 25.72 -21.45 -5.71
C PRO A 116 25.45 -20.11 -6.43
N PRO A 117 26.41 -19.16 -6.44
CA PRO A 117 26.19 -17.82 -7.02
C PRO A 117 25.68 -17.83 -8.46
N GLU A 118 26.17 -18.76 -9.29
CA GLU A 118 25.77 -18.91 -10.69
C GLU A 118 24.29 -19.30 -10.84
N ILE A 119 23.75 -20.08 -9.89
CA ILE A 119 22.32 -20.43 -9.88
C ILE A 119 21.49 -19.22 -9.45
N VAL A 120 21.98 -18.44 -8.48
CA VAL A 120 21.28 -17.23 -8.04
C VAL A 120 21.20 -16.20 -9.18
N GLU A 121 22.29 -16.03 -9.93
CA GLU A 121 22.34 -15.11 -11.07
C GLU A 121 21.40 -15.57 -12.18
N TYR A 122 21.46 -16.85 -12.56
CA TYR A 122 20.57 -17.43 -13.56
C TYR A 122 19.09 -17.23 -13.19
N LEU A 123 18.70 -17.46 -11.94
CA LEU A 123 17.33 -17.22 -11.48
C LEU A 123 16.95 -15.74 -11.56
N ALA A 124 17.84 -14.83 -11.17
CA ALA A 124 17.58 -13.40 -11.25
C ALA A 124 17.35 -12.93 -12.69
N GLU A 125 18.15 -13.44 -13.65
CA GLU A 125 17.97 -13.18 -15.08
C GLU A 125 16.63 -13.72 -15.59
N VAL A 126 16.30 -14.98 -15.30
CA VAL A 126 15.03 -15.60 -15.71
C VAL A 126 13.82 -14.84 -15.17
N PHE A 127 13.84 -14.40 -13.91
CA PHE A 127 12.74 -13.61 -13.35
C PHE A 127 12.67 -12.21 -13.98
N ALA A 128 13.80 -11.58 -14.29
CA ALA A 128 13.83 -10.30 -14.98
C ALA A 128 13.26 -10.41 -16.40
N GLU A 129 13.59 -11.47 -17.13
CA GLU A 129 13.02 -11.76 -18.46
C GLU A 129 11.53 -12.06 -18.37
N ALA A 130 11.11 -12.91 -17.43
CA ALA A 130 9.71 -13.23 -17.20
C ALA A 130 8.89 -11.98 -16.87
N TYR A 131 9.42 -11.09 -16.01
CA TYR A 131 8.77 -9.82 -15.70
C TYR A 131 8.61 -8.95 -16.96
N LYS A 132 9.66 -8.85 -17.79
CA LYS A 132 9.66 -8.03 -19.01
C LYS A 132 8.81 -8.62 -20.15
N SER A 133 8.39 -9.88 -20.05
CA SER A 133 7.58 -10.52 -21.07
C SER A 133 6.27 -9.77 -21.32
N GLU A 134 5.80 -9.77 -22.57
CA GLU A 134 4.55 -9.10 -22.97
C GLU A 134 3.37 -9.62 -22.15
N GLU A 135 3.26 -10.94 -21.99
CA GLU A 135 2.19 -11.57 -21.20
C GLU A 135 2.16 -11.07 -19.75
N HIS A 136 3.33 -10.94 -19.11
CA HIS A 136 3.40 -10.45 -17.74
C HIS A 136 3.11 -8.95 -17.66
N GLN A 137 3.64 -8.15 -18.57
CA GLN A 137 3.37 -6.71 -18.61
C GLN A 137 1.88 -6.41 -18.87
N ASP A 138 1.22 -7.19 -19.71
CA ASP A 138 -0.23 -7.12 -19.92
C ASP A 138 -1.00 -7.50 -18.67
N PHE A 139 -0.55 -8.52 -17.93
CA PHE A 139 -1.12 -8.86 -16.64
C PHE A 139 -0.96 -7.71 -15.62
N VAL A 140 0.23 -7.12 -15.51
CA VAL A 140 0.52 -6.01 -14.60
C VAL A 140 -0.41 -4.82 -14.90
N LYS A 141 -0.50 -4.39 -16.16
CA LYS A 141 -1.39 -3.31 -16.60
C LYS A 141 -2.86 -3.61 -16.33
N ARG A 142 -3.33 -4.81 -16.70
CA ARG A 142 -4.73 -5.23 -16.48
C ARG A 142 -5.12 -5.27 -15.00
N LYS A 143 -4.14 -5.47 -14.11
CA LYS A 143 -4.33 -5.44 -12.65
C LYS A 143 -3.96 -4.09 -12.03
N SER A 144 -3.63 -3.09 -12.84
CA SER A 144 -3.18 -1.76 -12.40
C SER A 144 -2.05 -1.83 -11.37
N LEU A 145 -1.13 -2.78 -11.56
CA LEU A 145 0.07 -2.99 -10.74
C LEU A 145 1.28 -2.18 -11.25
N ASP A 146 1.07 -1.36 -12.28
CA ASP A 146 2.02 -0.47 -12.93
C ASP A 146 1.92 0.99 -12.45
N ILE A 147 0.99 1.30 -11.53
CA ILE A 147 0.82 2.65 -10.97
C ILE A 147 2.10 3.13 -10.27
N VAL A 148 2.85 2.19 -9.69
CA VAL A 148 4.19 2.41 -9.15
C VAL A 148 5.10 1.38 -9.81
N ASP A 149 6.30 1.78 -10.21
CA ASP A 149 7.29 0.83 -10.72
C ASP A 149 7.52 -0.28 -9.69
N SER A 150 7.25 -1.52 -10.09
CA SER A 150 7.17 -2.68 -9.20
C SER A 150 8.29 -3.69 -9.37
N PHE A 151 9.15 -3.55 -10.40
CA PHE A 151 10.30 -4.43 -10.55
C PHE A 151 11.44 -4.00 -9.63
N ARG A 152 12.08 -4.96 -8.97
CA ARG A 152 13.24 -4.72 -8.12
C ARG A 152 14.32 -5.73 -8.44
N SER A 153 15.57 -5.26 -8.51
CA SER A 153 16.70 -6.16 -8.63
C SER A 153 16.83 -7.02 -7.37
N ARG A 154 17.73 -8.01 -7.38
CA ARG A 154 18.06 -8.78 -6.18
C ARG A 154 18.51 -7.85 -5.03
N ALA A 155 19.44 -6.93 -5.32
CA ALA A 155 19.98 -6.02 -4.32
C ALA A 155 18.89 -5.11 -3.74
N ASP A 156 18.04 -4.56 -4.59
CA ASP A 156 16.93 -3.70 -4.15
C ASP A 156 15.88 -4.49 -3.37
N THR A 157 15.59 -5.74 -3.76
CA THR A 157 14.65 -6.61 -3.05
C THR A 157 15.17 -6.94 -1.66
N THR A 158 16.47 -7.27 -1.52
CA THR A 158 17.10 -7.48 -0.21
C THR A 158 16.98 -6.24 0.65
N LYS A 159 17.33 -5.07 0.11
CA LYS A 159 17.23 -3.80 0.81
C LYS A 159 15.79 -3.50 1.26
N ILE A 160 14.80 -3.69 0.40
CA ILE A 160 13.38 -3.47 0.73
C ILE A 160 12.93 -4.37 1.87
N ILE A 161 13.36 -5.63 1.89
CA ILE A 161 13.00 -6.57 2.97
C ILE A 161 13.62 -6.12 4.29
N GLU A 162 14.91 -5.78 4.29
CA GLU A 162 15.65 -5.30 5.47
C GLU A 162 15.06 -4.00 6.00
N ASP A 163 14.89 -2.99 5.14
CA ASP A 163 14.30 -1.70 5.50
C ASP A 163 12.85 -1.88 6.01
N SER A 164 12.06 -2.78 5.40
CA SER A 164 10.69 -3.07 5.86
C SER A 164 10.66 -3.61 7.27
N VAL A 165 11.60 -4.51 7.63
CA VAL A 165 11.69 -5.06 9.00
C VAL A 165 11.90 -3.92 10.00
N ASP A 166 12.83 -3.00 9.73
CA ASP A 166 13.11 -1.86 10.59
C ASP A 166 11.90 -0.93 10.74
N VAL A 167 11.21 -0.62 9.63
CA VAL A 167 10.00 0.20 9.66
C VAL A 167 8.91 -0.49 10.51
N TYR A 168 8.63 -1.77 10.28
CA TYR A 168 7.62 -2.49 11.07
C TYR A 168 7.97 -2.54 12.56
N ILE A 169 9.24 -2.75 12.92
CA ILE A 169 9.69 -2.74 14.32
C ILE A 169 9.41 -1.37 14.96
N ASN A 170 9.78 -0.29 14.28
CA ASN A 170 9.62 1.06 14.81
C ASN A 170 8.14 1.44 14.96
N GLU A 171 7.33 1.15 13.95
CA GLU A 171 5.89 1.42 13.98
C GLU A 171 5.17 0.56 15.01
N PHE A 172 5.49 -0.74 15.10
CA PHE A 172 4.86 -1.62 16.10
C PHE A 172 5.23 -1.18 17.53
N ARG A 173 6.48 -0.77 17.76
CA ARG A 173 6.91 -0.22 19.05
C ARG A 173 6.17 1.06 19.40
N ALA A 174 6.02 1.97 18.44
CA ALA A 174 5.28 3.22 18.63
C ALA A 174 3.78 2.98 18.91
N LEU A 175 3.21 1.90 18.36
CA LEU A 175 1.82 1.50 18.55
C LEU A 175 1.60 0.57 19.76
N GLY A 176 2.66 0.15 20.46
CA GLY A 176 2.57 -0.79 21.58
C GLY A 176 2.18 -2.22 21.16
N LEU A 177 2.42 -2.58 19.90
CA LEU A 177 2.17 -3.91 19.36
C LEU A 177 3.33 -4.87 19.67
N PRO A 178 3.07 -6.18 19.82
CA PRO A 178 4.10 -7.15 20.11
C PRO A 178 5.10 -7.28 18.95
N ILE A 179 6.38 -7.35 19.29
CA ILE A 179 7.51 -7.57 18.37
C ILE A 179 8.17 -8.89 18.77
N ARG A 180 8.64 -9.66 17.79
CA ARG A 180 9.35 -10.93 18.04
C ARG A 180 10.66 -10.67 18.79
N GLU A 181 10.95 -11.48 19.81
CA GLU A 181 12.23 -11.43 20.51
C GLU A 181 13.42 -11.69 19.56
N GLY A 182 14.46 -10.87 19.68
CA GLY A 182 15.68 -10.96 18.88
C GLY A 182 15.64 -10.20 17.54
N LEU A 183 14.59 -9.41 17.30
CA LEU A 183 14.52 -8.37 16.29
C LEU A 183 14.74 -6.99 16.93
#